data_AF-A0A448MPK9-F1
#
_entry.id   AF-A0A448MPK9-F1
#
_cell.length_a   1.000
_cell.length_b   1.000
_cell.length_c   1.000
_cell.angle_alpha   90.00
_cell.angle_beta   90.00
_cell.angle_gamma   90.00
#
_symmetry.space_group_name_H-M   'P 1'
#
loop_
_entity.id
_entity.type
_entity.pdbx_description
1 polymer ?
#
loop_
_entity_poly.entity_id
_entity_poly.type
_entity_poly.pdbx_seq_one_letter_code
_entity_poly.pdbx_strand_id
1 'polypeptide(L)'
;MNNTVAHTNLSYHLSGSFDNPLLRFNEGSIFKMDNQQQDTNIHVRLPLDHIQIGKYGLNGRLQATLQGFTPQFSGIDLKLDGQADEFIAGIKTVFELRDPQQKLRDAELNADNRWDWTINGNAYWNTLKTPIKLQGIGFWQGIILN
;
A
#
# COMPACT_ATOMS: atom_id res chain seq x y z
N MET A 1 22.93 -17.33 -3.16
CA MET A 1 22.98 -16.33 -2.09
C MET A 1 21.55 -16.02 -1.70
N ASN A 2 21.17 -16.19 -0.43
CA ASN A 2 19.83 -15.83 0.05
C ASN A 2 19.88 -14.37 0.48
N ASN A 3 19.14 -13.50 -0.21
CA ASN A 3 19.14 -12.08 0.09
C ASN A 3 17.73 -11.51 0.03
N THR A 4 17.42 -10.62 0.95
CA THR A 4 16.22 -9.78 0.87
C THR A 4 16.70 -8.35 0.89
N VAL A 5 16.45 -7.63 -0.20
CA VAL A 5 16.86 -6.24 -0.32
C VAL A 5 15.62 -5.37 -0.50
N ALA A 6 15.46 -4.43 0.43
CA ALA A 6 14.51 -3.34 0.29
C ALA A 6 15.26 -2.12 -0.26
N HIS A 7 14.76 -1.56 -1.35
CA HIS A 7 15.26 -0.34 -1.95
C HIS A 7 14.14 0.70 -1.98
N THR A 8 14.47 1.91 -1.58
CA THR A 8 13.52 3.01 -1.56
C THR A 8 14.14 4.20 -2.27
N ASN A 9 13.44 4.73 -3.28
CA ASN A 9 13.73 6.06 -3.80
C ASN A 9 12.54 6.93 -3.40
N LEU A 10 12.62 7.59 -2.24
CA LEU A 10 11.52 8.37 -1.69
C LEU A 10 11.93 9.84 -1.73
N SER A 11 11.31 10.58 -2.64
CA SER A 11 11.45 12.03 -2.73
C SER A 11 10.10 12.64 -2.37
N TYR A 12 10.07 13.64 -1.50
CA TYR A 12 8.82 14.22 -1.05
C TYR A 12 8.97 15.70 -0.71
N HIS A 13 7.84 16.41 -0.77
CA HIS A 13 7.69 17.76 -0.24
C HIS A 13 6.84 17.73 1.01
N LEU A 14 7.33 18.35 2.08
CA LEU A 14 6.55 18.64 3.27
C LEU A 14 6.07 20.10 3.20
N SER A 15 4.80 20.32 3.50
CA SER A 15 4.14 21.62 3.45
C SER A 15 2.99 21.67 4.45
N GLY A 16 2.26 22.79 4.50
CA GLY A 16 1.13 22.98 5.40
C GLY A 16 1.52 23.60 6.75
N SER A 17 0.53 23.74 7.62
CA SER A 17 0.74 24.20 9.00
C SER A 17 0.97 23.03 9.94
N PHE A 18 1.37 23.30 11.18
CA PHE A 18 1.51 22.26 12.19
C PHE A 18 0.19 21.51 12.46
N ASP A 19 -0.95 22.22 12.39
CA ASP A 19 -2.27 21.64 12.59
C ASP A 19 -2.85 20.95 11.34
N ASN A 20 -2.23 21.18 10.18
CA ASN A 20 -2.62 20.58 8.91
C ASN A 20 -1.39 20.32 8.03
N PRO A 21 -0.53 19.35 8.41
CA PRO A 21 0.65 19.01 7.64
C PRO A 21 0.25 18.23 6.38
N LEU A 22 1.03 18.42 5.33
CA LEU A 22 0.90 17.71 4.07
C LEU A 22 2.26 17.23 3.59
N LEU A 23 2.42 15.91 3.48
CA LEU A 23 3.52 15.28 2.76
C LEU A 23 3.03 14.84 1.39
N ARG A 24 3.73 15.21 0.33
CA ARG A 24 3.45 14.76 -1.03
C ARG A 24 4.68 14.09 -1.62
N PHE A 25 4.53 12.86 -2.09
CA PHE A 25 5.59 12.17 -2.83
C PHE A 25 5.75 12.77 -4.22
N ASN A 26 7.01 12.92 -4.63
CA ASN A 26 7.39 13.43 -5.93
C ASN A 26 7.35 12.30 -6.98
N GLU A 27 7.29 12.69 -8.24
CA GLU A 27 7.46 11.78 -9.37
C GLU A 27 8.80 11.01 -9.26
N GLY A 28 8.78 9.74 -9.64
CA GLY A 28 9.84 8.76 -9.45
C GLY A 28 9.87 8.09 -8.07
N SER A 29 8.97 8.47 -7.15
CA SER A 29 8.98 7.92 -5.78
C SER A 29 8.47 6.49 -5.76
N ILE A 30 9.25 5.57 -5.21
CA ILE A 30 8.92 4.15 -5.24
C ILE A 30 9.56 3.39 -4.09
N PHE A 31 8.79 2.45 -3.53
CA PHE A 31 9.31 1.38 -2.70
C PHE A 31 9.45 0.10 -3.54
N LYS A 32 10.59 -0.58 -3.40
CA LYS A 32 10.91 -1.83 -4.07
C LYS A 32 11.41 -2.82 -3.04
N MET A 33 10.96 -4.06 -3.12
CA MET A 33 11.52 -5.17 -2.35
C MET A 33 11.79 -6.33 -3.28
N ASP A 34 13.00 -6.86 -3.21
CA ASP A 34 13.42 -8.05 -3.93
C ASP A 34 13.88 -9.09 -2.91
N ASN A 35 13.19 -10.22 -2.87
CA ASN A 35 13.58 -11.37 -2.08
C ASN A 35 14.07 -12.44 -3.05
N GLN A 36 15.36 -12.80 -2.96
CA GLN A 36 15.98 -13.82 -3.79
C GLN A 36 16.49 -14.94 -2.89
N GLN A 37 15.84 -16.09 -2.98
CA GLN A 37 16.19 -17.33 -2.29
C GLN A 37 16.18 -18.48 -3.30
N GLN A 38 16.72 -19.64 -2.89
CA GLN A 38 16.83 -20.79 -3.79
C GLN A 38 15.48 -21.22 -4.39
N ASP A 39 14.43 -21.30 -3.58
CA ASP A 39 13.10 -21.79 -3.99
C ASP A 39 12.02 -20.69 -3.98
N THR A 40 12.43 -19.43 -3.84
CA THR A 40 11.51 -18.29 -3.80
C THR A 40 12.20 -17.06 -4.37
N ASN A 41 11.58 -16.42 -5.35
CA ASN A 41 12.00 -15.11 -5.80
C ASN A 41 10.76 -14.23 -5.90
N ILE A 42 10.73 -13.13 -5.16
CA ILE A 42 9.58 -12.23 -5.12
C ILE A 42 10.05 -10.79 -5.33
N HIS A 43 9.35 -10.11 -6.23
CA HIS A 43 9.54 -8.72 -6.58
C HIS A 43 8.29 -7.94 -6.22
N VAL A 44 8.38 -7.06 -5.24
CA VAL A 44 7.32 -6.13 -4.85
C VAL A 44 7.68 -4.74 -5.36
N ARG A 45 6.74 -4.05 -5.99
CA ARG A 45 6.89 -2.64 -6.38
C ARG A 45 5.66 -1.87 -5.92
N LEU A 46 5.90 -0.76 -5.22
CA LEU A 46 4.89 0.18 -4.76
C LEU A 46 5.27 1.56 -5.28
N PRO A 47 4.82 1.95 -6.49
CA PRO A 47 4.92 3.33 -6.95
C PRO A 47 4.18 4.23 -5.96
N LEU A 48 4.80 5.33 -5.56
CA LEU A 48 4.25 6.29 -4.61
C LEU A 48 4.04 7.66 -5.22
N ASP A 49 4.21 7.79 -6.54
CA ASP A 49 4.08 9.04 -7.29
C ASP A 49 2.76 9.75 -6.98
N HIS A 50 2.84 11.02 -6.61
CA HIS A 50 1.68 11.88 -6.33
C HIS A 50 0.80 11.45 -5.15
N ILE A 51 1.17 10.40 -4.40
CA ILE A 51 0.49 10.07 -3.14
C ILE A 51 0.72 11.20 -2.15
N GLN A 52 -0.35 11.54 -1.45
CA GLN A 52 -0.36 12.54 -0.40
C GLN A 52 -0.66 11.88 0.94
N ILE A 53 0.04 12.32 1.98
CA ILE A 53 -0.26 11.99 3.37
C ILE A 53 -0.67 13.31 4.02
N GLY A 54 -1.97 13.44 4.27
CA GLY A 54 -2.55 14.56 4.99
C GLY A 54 -2.88 14.18 6.43
N LYS A 55 -3.47 15.13 7.16
CA LYS A 55 -3.94 14.95 8.54
C LYS A 55 -4.88 13.75 8.71
N TYR A 56 -5.71 13.47 7.72
CA TYR A 56 -6.76 12.45 7.80
C TYR A 56 -6.38 11.11 7.16
N GLY A 57 -5.25 11.03 6.45
CA GLY A 57 -4.78 9.77 5.86
C GLY A 57 -4.13 9.93 4.50
N LEU A 58 -4.12 8.83 3.75
CA LEU A 58 -3.57 8.73 2.42
C LEU A 58 -4.59 9.19 1.37
N ASN A 59 -4.11 10.01 0.44
CA ASN A 59 -4.87 10.46 -0.73
C ASN A 59 -4.11 10.12 -2.01
N GLY A 60 -4.84 9.68 -3.02
CA GLY A 60 -4.29 9.38 -4.34
C GLY A 60 -4.37 7.91 -4.74
N ARG A 61 -3.75 7.59 -5.89
CA ARG A 61 -3.81 6.26 -6.48
C ARG A 61 -2.75 5.35 -5.85
N LEU A 62 -3.19 4.35 -5.08
CA LEU A 62 -2.35 3.34 -4.47
C LEU A 62 -2.20 2.15 -5.42
N GLN A 63 -1.00 1.92 -5.91
CA GLN A 63 -0.71 0.81 -6.82
C GLN A 63 0.35 -0.13 -6.23
N ALA A 64 0.23 -1.42 -6.51
CA ALA A 64 1.24 -2.40 -6.18
C ALA A 64 1.37 -3.47 -7.25
N THR A 65 2.59 -3.97 -7.45
CA THR A 65 2.82 -5.21 -8.20
C THR A 65 3.56 -6.23 -7.33
N LEU A 66 3.19 -7.49 -7.50
CA LEU A 66 3.86 -8.65 -6.93
C LEU A 66 4.16 -9.62 -8.06
N GLN A 67 5.45 -9.86 -8.32
CA GLN A 67 5.90 -10.76 -9.37
C GLN A 67 6.87 -11.80 -8.84
N GLY A 68 6.92 -12.98 -9.46
CA GLY A 68 7.94 -13.98 -9.20
C GLY A 68 7.39 -15.39 -8.95
N PHE A 69 7.96 -16.10 -7.99
CA PHE A 69 7.60 -17.47 -7.67
C PHE A 69 7.88 -17.84 -6.20
N THR A 70 7.17 -18.87 -5.74
CA THR A 70 7.37 -19.61 -4.49
C THR A 70 7.33 -21.11 -4.80
N PRO A 71 7.58 -22.01 -3.83
CA PRO A 71 7.42 -23.44 -4.06
C PRO A 71 5.99 -23.84 -4.48
N GLN A 72 4.98 -23.08 -4.02
CA GLN A 72 3.57 -23.34 -4.31
C GLN A 72 3.12 -22.72 -5.63
N PHE A 73 3.68 -21.57 -6.01
CA PHE A 73 3.23 -20.79 -7.16
C PHE A 73 4.38 -20.38 -8.08
N SER A 74 4.25 -20.60 -9.38
CA SER A 74 5.17 -20.08 -10.38
C SER A 74 4.49 -19.06 -11.28
N GLY A 75 5.26 -18.15 -11.86
CA GLY A 75 4.74 -17.12 -12.76
C GLY A 75 3.70 -16.20 -12.10
N ILE A 76 3.92 -15.84 -10.83
CA ILE A 76 3.09 -14.86 -10.13
C ILE A 76 3.24 -13.53 -10.87
N ASP A 77 2.11 -12.94 -11.29
CA ASP A 77 1.99 -11.57 -11.77
C ASP A 77 0.67 -11.00 -11.23
N LEU A 78 0.74 -10.35 -10.08
CA LEU A 78 -0.39 -9.69 -9.45
C LEU A 78 -0.23 -8.18 -9.48
N LYS A 79 -1.34 -7.49 -9.72
CA LYS A 79 -1.43 -6.03 -9.71
C LYS A 79 -2.61 -5.61 -8.85
N LEU A 80 -2.35 -4.64 -7.99
CA LEU A 80 -3.33 -3.93 -7.18
C LEU A 80 -3.36 -2.49 -7.67
N ASP A 81 -4.56 -1.96 -7.82
CA ASP A 81 -4.78 -0.58 -8.21
C ASP A 81 -6.01 -0.06 -7.50
N GLY A 82 -5.87 1.03 -6.75
CA GLY A 82 -6.98 1.62 -6.04
C GLY A 82 -6.84 3.11 -5.81
N GLN A 83 -7.96 3.76 -5.55
CA GLN A 83 -8.06 5.18 -5.25
C GLN A 83 -8.36 5.34 -3.76
N ALA A 84 -7.43 6.00 -3.06
CA ALA A 84 -7.58 6.36 -1.66
C ALA A 84 -8.14 7.79 -1.54
N ASP A 85 -9.07 7.93 -0.61
CA ASP A 85 -9.64 9.19 -0.16
C ASP A 85 -9.61 9.20 1.37
N GLU A 86 -8.66 9.96 1.91
CA GLU A 86 -8.33 10.04 3.33
C GLU A 86 -8.20 8.66 4.00
N PHE A 87 -7.62 7.70 3.28
CA PHE A 87 -7.53 6.32 3.71
C PHE A 87 -6.55 6.16 4.88
N ILE A 88 -7.02 5.63 6.01
CA ILE A 88 -6.20 5.40 7.20
C ILE A 88 -5.61 3.99 7.14
N ALA A 89 -4.40 3.88 6.57
CA ALA A 89 -3.72 2.60 6.39
C ALA A 89 -2.94 2.16 7.65
N GLY A 90 -3.56 1.40 8.56
CA GLY A 90 -2.94 0.51 9.56
C GLY A 90 -2.01 1.11 10.62
N ILE A 91 -0.99 1.87 10.21
CA ILE A 91 -0.15 2.69 11.08
C ILE A 91 -0.90 4.01 11.28
N LYS A 92 -1.72 4.04 12.33
CA LYS A 92 -2.13 5.26 13.05
C LYS A 92 -0.87 6.11 13.20
N THR A 93 -0.86 7.25 12.54
CA THR A 93 0.32 7.90 11.97
C THR A 93 1.48 8.06 12.97
N VAL A 94 2.72 8.22 12.48
CA VAL A 94 3.87 8.65 13.31
C VAL A 94 3.60 9.97 14.06
N PHE A 95 2.60 10.74 13.62
CA PHE A 95 2.14 11.98 14.27
C PHE A 95 1.24 11.74 15.49
N GLU A 96 0.76 10.51 15.71
CA GLU A 96 -0.22 10.17 16.76
C GLU A 96 0.33 9.30 17.89
N LEU A 97 1.55 8.76 17.77
CA LEU A 97 2.20 7.92 18.80
C LEU A 97 2.49 8.66 20.13
N ARG A 98 2.03 9.92 20.30
CA ARG A 98 2.28 10.73 21.51
C ARG A 98 1.08 11.55 22.01
N ASP A 99 -0.16 11.34 21.54
CA ASP A 99 -1.29 12.16 21.99
C ASP A 99 -2.27 11.43 22.93
N PRO A 100 -2.27 11.74 24.24
CA PRO A 100 -3.21 11.16 25.21
C PRO A 100 -4.66 11.66 25.08
N GLN A 101 -4.98 12.58 24.15
CA GLN A 101 -6.30 13.25 24.06
C GLN A 101 -7.29 12.67 23.01
N GLN A 102 -7.15 11.42 22.56
CA GLN A 102 -8.11 10.77 21.63
C GLN A 102 -8.22 11.39 20.21
N LYS A 103 -7.28 12.23 19.75
CA LYS A 103 -7.31 12.87 18.42
C LYS A 103 -7.46 11.89 17.24
N LEU A 104 -7.03 10.65 17.43
CA LEU A 104 -7.22 9.54 16.50
C LEU A 104 -8.69 9.27 16.17
N ARG A 105 -9.55 9.27 17.19
CA ARG A 105 -10.97 9.00 17.01
C ARG A 105 -11.64 10.16 16.27
N ASP A 106 -11.25 11.39 16.58
CA ASP A 106 -11.73 12.57 15.86
C ASP A 106 -11.27 12.57 14.40
N ALA A 107 -10.02 12.17 14.12
CA ALA A 107 -9.55 12.01 12.74
C ALA A 107 -10.31 10.90 12.01
N GLU A 108 -10.54 9.74 12.63
CA GLU A 108 -11.34 8.64 12.07
C GLU A 108 -12.80 9.03 11.82
N LEU A 109 -13.40 9.89 12.64
CA LEU A 109 -14.77 10.38 12.48
C LEU A 109 -14.91 11.43 11.37
N ASN A 110 -13.85 12.20 11.12
CA ASN A 110 -13.86 13.29 10.14
C ASN A 110 -13.27 12.89 8.78
N ALA A 111 -12.59 11.74 8.69
CA ALA A 111 -12.02 11.23 7.46
C ALA A 111 -13.05 10.47 6.64
N ASP A 112 -13.01 10.61 5.31
CA ASP A 112 -13.78 9.74 4.41
C ASP A 112 -13.40 8.26 4.58
N ASN A 113 -12.12 8.02 4.92
CA ASN A 113 -11.54 6.71 5.23
C ASN A 113 -11.94 5.63 4.21
N ARG A 114 -11.81 6.00 2.93
CA ARG A 114 -12.26 5.22 1.79
C ARG A 114 -11.08 4.79 0.93
N TRP A 115 -11.07 3.53 0.55
CA TRP A 115 -10.14 3.03 -0.47
C TRP A 115 -10.83 2.04 -1.37
N ASP A 116 -11.14 2.46 -2.59
CA ASP A 116 -11.70 1.63 -3.65
C ASP A 116 -10.56 0.96 -4.39
N TRP A 117 -10.62 -0.36 -4.58
CA TRP A 117 -9.52 -1.11 -5.17
C TRP A 117 -9.98 -2.18 -6.14
N THR A 118 -9.05 -2.50 -7.04
CA THR A 118 -9.11 -3.64 -7.95
C THR A 118 -7.83 -4.43 -7.80
N ILE A 119 -7.95 -5.75 -7.82
CA ILE A 119 -6.83 -6.68 -7.89
C ILE A 119 -7.02 -7.57 -9.09
N ASN A 120 -5.97 -7.76 -9.87
CA ASN A 120 -5.96 -8.72 -10.96
C ASN A 120 -4.61 -9.41 -11.05
N GLY A 121 -4.59 -10.58 -11.66
CA GLY A 121 -3.35 -11.26 -11.91
C GLY A 121 -3.50 -12.73 -12.20
N ASN A 122 -2.37 -13.39 -12.30
CA ASN A 122 -2.28 -14.81 -12.56
C ASN A 122 -1.11 -15.43 -11.80
N ALA A 123 -1.18 -16.76 -11.69
CA ALA A 123 -0.11 -17.61 -11.22
C ALA A 123 -0.36 -19.04 -11.72
N TYR A 124 0.60 -19.93 -11.55
CA TYR A 124 0.43 -21.36 -11.72
C TYR A 124 0.61 -22.07 -10.39
N TRP A 125 -0.41 -22.82 -9.94
CA TRP A 125 -0.32 -23.63 -8.72
C TRP A 125 0.41 -24.93 -9.02
N ASN A 126 1.64 -25.04 -8.54
CA ASN A 126 2.54 -26.16 -8.83
C ASN A 126 1.96 -27.51 -8.36
N THR A 127 1.44 -27.58 -7.14
CA THR A 127 0.88 -28.82 -6.56
C THR A 127 -0.33 -29.34 -7.33
N LEU A 128 -1.25 -28.45 -7.70
CA LEU A 128 -2.47 -28.81 -8.43
C LEU A 128 -2.28 -28.81 -9.95
N LYS A 129 -1.09 -28.46 -10.43
CA LYS A 129 -0.75 -28.31 -11.84
C LYS A 129 -1.76 -27.45 -12.61
N THR A 130 -2.25 -26.39 -11.98
CA THR A 130 -3.42 -25.63 -12.45
C THR A 130 -3.09 -24.14 -12.57
N PRO A 131 -3.40 -23.48 -13.70
CA PRO A 131 -3.32 -22.03 -13.79
C PRO A 131 -4.42 -21.37 -12.95
N ILE A 132 -4.04 -20.35 -12.19
CA ILE A 132 -4.94 -19.52 -11.40
C ILE A 132 -5.04 -18.14 -12.05
N LYS A 133 -6.27 -17.63 -12.12
CA LYS A 133 -6.53 -16.21 -12.36
C LYS A 133 -7.13 -15.62 -11.10
N LEU A 134 -6.60 -14.50 -10.66
CA LEU A 134 -7.15 -13.72 -9.57
C LEU A 134 -7.79 -12.46 -10.18
N GLN A 135 -9.03 -12.19 -9.80
CA GLN A 135 -9.68 -10.92 -10.09
C GLN A 135 -10.58 -10.58 -8.90
N GLY A 136 -10.49 -9.35 -8.44
CA GLY A 136 -11.31 -8.83 -7.36
C GLY A 136 -11.49 -7.34 -7.51
N ILE A 137 -12.64 -6.88 -7.06
CA ILE A 137 -12.95 -5.47 -6.86
C ILE A 137 -13.50 -5.35 -5.45
N GLY A 138 -13.26 -4.25 -4.80
CA GLY A 138 -13.75 -4.04 -3.45
C GLY A 138 -13.42 -2.67 -2.95
N PHE A 139 -13.72 -2.48 -1.67
CA PHE A 139 -13.40 -1.24 -1.01
C PHE A 139 -13.17 -1.46 0.47
N TRP A 140 -12.39 -0.56 1.05
CA TRP A 140 -12.38 -0.30 2.48
C TRP A 140 -13.23 0.92 2.78
N GLN A 141 -14.00 0.86 3.87
CA GLN A 141 -14.66 2.03 4.44
C GLN A 141 -14.66 1.89 5.97
N GLY A 142 -14.12 2.89 6.67
CA GLY A 142 -14.23 2.96 8.12
C GLY A 142 -15.68 3.11 8.55
N ILE A 143 -16.13 2.33 9.54
CA ILE A 143 -17.46 2.50 10.12
C ILE A 143 -17.42 3.71 11.07
N ILE A 144 -18.23 4.71 10.78
CA ILE A 144 -18.62 5.73 11.76
C ILE A 144 -19.58 5.03 12.73
N LEU A 145 -19.09 4.64 13.91
CA LEU A 145 -19.97 4.19 14.99
C LEU A 145 -20.62 5.45 15.58
N ASN A 146 -21.92 5.62 15.30
CA ASN A 146 -22.78 6.63 15.94
C ASN A 146 -22.99 6.35 17.43
#